data_AF-A0A819ZQ18-F1
#
_entry.id   AF-A0A819ZQ18-F1
#
_cell.length_a   1.000
_cell.length_b   1.000
_cell.length_c   1.000
_cell.angle_alpha   90.00
_cell.angle_beta   90.00
_cell.angle_gamma   90.00
#
_symmetry.space_group_name_H-M   'P 1'
#
loop_
_entity.id
_entity.type
_entity.pdbx_description
1 polymer ?
#
loop_
_entity_poly.entity_id
_entity_poly.type
_entity_poly.pdbx_seq_one_letter_code
_entity_poly.pdbx_strand_id
1 'polypeptide(L)'
;MDVLRGRYQKLPEVRSKVVRVFISSTFSDTLSERDSLIDTVFPKLKDYCREKYGLEFQYSDMRWGIQTESADNHSEVETCLNEIRLCQKYSVATNFVVLLSHRYGSRPTAATISATLFEQLYQIVSSNVDLQKDAQLLTQWYQKDTNCVPPAYILRPISSILTNIKSKDSDEMKQASKEWTIINNHIRTCLRQAATTCFEQGQISKSDYDDFFISVTEKEIVNGILSASDVNQRTLCFLREIDDIQNHLSDNKASKFIDVNYSDDGKPIIDQEAEQLLNNLKNTRIPNVLQKNNIFSYKVHWTLDGINRRDHAEYIDRFNNDFYNAIKQQIDSCVKSRVTIVSNPLQHEVLEHAIQCKTYVAKFHGRTDVLDKLGKYINNDKENRPCIVYGASGCGKTSVLAKAATKVLEWWSDRSVSVILRFLGTTPSSSTVYKTILSISEHICKLYNLSMQIYPDVQQLRHQLQSDLLTRIPSEEYLIILLDSIDQLEVDAYDCQWLLELFPTNVKCIVSTLPGHGNILSNLKRIISYNSSLPNDTEHILVSVPPFEVSTVDIVYTDWLIMKQRSLNNEQRTFIRELMGEQTEILPLYMKLIFDIISSWHSYD
;
A
#
# COMPACT_ATOMS: atom_id res chain seq x y z
N MET A 1 -10.37 -17.09 -18.29
CA MET A 1 -11.76 -16.96 -18.78
C MET A 1 -12.57 -16.05 -17.89
N ASP A 2 -12.55 -16.18 -16.56
CA ASP A 2 -13.35 -15.35 -15.65
C ASP A 2 -13.13 -13.82 -15.81
N VAL A 3 -11.87 -13.39 -15.95
CA VAL A 3 -11.54 -11.96 -16.16
C VAL A 3 -12.14 -11.40 -17.46
N LEU A 4 -12.22 -12.22 -18.51
CA LEU A 4 -12.86 -11.84 -19.78
C LEU A 4 -14.37 -11.64 -19.60
N ARG A 5 -15.01 -12.42 -18.71
CA ARG A 5 -16.43 -12.25 -18.37
C ARG A 5 -16.70 -11.08 -17.40
N GLY A 6 -15.68 -10.31 -17.03
CA GLY A 6 -15.83 -9.20 -16.08
C GLY A 6 -15.75 -9.60 -14.61
N ARG A 7 -15.32 -10.83 -14.30
CA ARG A 7 -15.22 -11.32 -12.91
C ARG A 7 -13.83 -11.01 -12.35
N TYR A 8 -13.74 -9.96 -11.53
CA TYR A 8 -12.48 -9.38 -11.05
C TYR A 8 -12.06 -9.83 -9.64
N GLN A 9 -12.68 -10.87 -9.08
CA GLN A 9 -12.42 -11.32 -7.70
C GLN A 9 -10.99 -11.85 -7.52
N LYS A 10 -10.48 -12.59 -8.51
CA LYS A 10 -9.14 -13.19 -8.51
C LYS A 10 -8.30 -12.65 -9.66
N LEU A 11 -7.97 -11.36 -9.61
CA LEU A 11 -6.99 -10.78 -10.52
C LEU A 11 -5.57 -11.11 -10.05
N PRO A 12 -4.61 -11.37 -10.97
CA PRO A 12 -3.19 -11.39 -10.62
C PRO A 12 -2.79 -10.02 -10.04
N GLU A 13 -1.79 -10.02 -9.16
CA GLU A 13 -1.29 -8.78 -8.55
C GLU A 13 -0.86 -7.78 -9.63
N VAL A 14 -1.16 -6.50 -9.36
CA VAL A 14 -0.87 -5.38 -10.25
C VAL A 14 0.58 -5.44 -10.71
N ARG A 15 0.80 -5.33 -12.02
CA ARG A 15 2.14 -5.29 -12.61
C ARG A 15 2.84 -4.00 -12.24
N SER A 16 3.45 -3.98 -11.06
CA SER A 16 4.55 -3.07 -10.83
C SER A 16 5.66 -3.37 -11.84
N LYS A 17 6.33 -2.33 -12.33
CA LYS A 17 7.55 -2.46 -13.14
C LYS A 17 8.81 -2.24 -12.29
N VAL A 18 8.69 -2.44 -10.97
CA VAL A 18 9.74 -2.11 -10.01
C VAL A 18 10.12 -3.34 -9.18
N VAL A 19 11.42 -3.60 -9.04
CA VAL A 19 11.97 -4.42 -7.95
C VAL A 19 12.35 -3.45 -6.83
N ARG A 20 11.60 -3.47 -5.72
CA ARG A 20 11.83 -2.60 -4.56
C ARG A 20 12.23 -3.44 -3.37
N VAL A 21 13.45 -3.27 -2.87
CA VAL A 21 14.01 -4.11 -1.80
C VAL A 21 14.21 -3.30 -0.53
N PHE A 22 13.59 -3.71 0.57
CA PHE A 22 13.90 -3.18 1.89
C PHE A 22 15.14 -3.87 2.47
N ILE A 23 16.14 -3.10 2.92
CA ILE A 23 17.33 -3.61 3.58
C ILE A 23 17.20 -3.40 5.10
N SER A 24 16.98 -4.50 5.83
CA SER A 24 16.89 -4.52 7.28
C SER A 24 18.26 -4.84 7.89
N SER A 25 18.74 -3.99 8.79
CA SER A 25 19.97 -4.21 9.55
C SER A 25 20.04 -3.26 10.75
N THR A 26 20.99 -3.47 11.67
CA THR A 26 21.34 -2.41 12.63
C THR A 26 22.18 -1.31 11.96
N PHE A 27 22.32 -0.16 12.63
CA PHE A 27 22.99 1.01 12.06
C PHE A 27 24.49 0.86 11.82
N SER A 28 25.21 0.11 12.65
CA SER A 28 26.67 0.20 12.68
C SER A 28 27.39 -1.10 12.38
N ASP A 29 26.82 -2.24 12.73
CA ASP A 29 27.52 -3.53 12.69
C ASP A 29 27.68 -4.11 11.27
N THR A 30 26.92 -3.59 10.31
CA THR A 30 26.86 -4.03 8.91
C THR A 30 27.12 -2.88 7.92
N LEU A 31 27.72 -1.78 8.41
CA LEU A 31 27.99 -0.58 7.61
C LEU A 31 28.91 -0.89 6.42
N SER A 32 29.96 -1.70 6.63
CA SER A 32 30.90 -2.10 5.57
C SER A 32 30.19 -2.80 4.40
N GLU A 33 29.27 -3.71 4.71
CA GLU A 33 28.45 -4.44 3.75
C GLU A 33 27.48 -3.51 3.02
N ARG A 34 26.70 -2.72 3.76
CA ARG A 34 25.68 -1.83 3.19
C ARG A 34 26.28 -0.81 2.24
N ASP A 35 27.35 -0.16 2.67
CA ASP A 35 28.03 0.81 1.83
C ASP A 35 28.58 0.11 0.56
N SER A 36 29.06 -1.14 0.68
CA SER A 36 29.59 -1.88 -0.48
C SER A 36 28.49 -2.26 -1.47
N LEU A 37 27.29 -2.58 -0.99
CA LEU A 37 26.12 -2.79 -1.85
C LEU A 37 25.79 -1.53 -2.65
N ILE A 38 25.82 -0.36 -2.01
CA ILE A 38 25.55 0.93 -2.66
C ILE A 38 26.57 1.21 -3.76
N ASP A 39 27.85 1.04 -3.46
CA ASP A 39 28.93 1.37 -4.40
C ASP A 39 29.00 0.39 -5.58
N THR A 40 28.75 -0.90 -5.32
CA THR A 40 29.14 -1.98 -6.26
C THR A 40 27.98 -2.80 -6.79
N VAL A 41 26.98 -3.12 -5.96
CA VAL A 41 25.95 -4.13 -6.28
C VAL A 41 24.68 -3.51 -6.83
N PHE A 42 24.14 -2.48 -6.18
CA PHE A 42 22.91 -1.82 -6.61
C PHE A 42 23.01 -1.19 -8.01
N PRO A 43 24.13 -0.57 -8.44
CA PRO A 43 24.27 -0.12 -9.83
C PRO A 43 24.14 -1.27 -10.83
N LYS A 44 24.80 -2.40 -10.57
CA LYS A 44 24.72 -3.59 -11.43
C LYS A 44 23.31 -4.19 -11.49
N LEU A 45 22.57 -4.18 -10.37
CA LEU A 45 21.18 -4.64 -10.33
C LEU A 45 20.24 -3.69 -11.09
N LYS A 46 20.47 -2.38 -11.00
CA LYS A 46 19.74 -1.36 -11.79
C LYS A 46 19.92 -1.59 -13.28
N ASP A 47 21.15 -1.72 -13.74
CA ASP A 47 21.45 -1.96 -15.16
C ASP A 47 20.83 -3.30 -15.63
N TYR A 48 21.01 -4.36 -14.84
CA TYR A 48 20.45 -5.68 -15.15
C TYR A 48 18.91 -5.66 -15.28
N CYS A 49 18.21 -5.06 -14.33
CA CYS A 49 16.74 -4.97 -14.35
C CYS A 49 16.24 -4.18 -15.57
N ARG A 50 16.89 -3.04 -15.84
CA ARG A 50 16.52 -2.13 -16.93
C ARG A 50 16.76 -2.79 -18.28
N GLU A 51 17.95 -3.33 -18.50
CA GLU A 51 18.37 -3.87 -19.80
C GLU A 51 17.69 -5.19 -20.15
N LYS A 52 17.53 -6.09 -19.18
CA LYS A 52 16.98 -7.43 -19.45
C LYS A 52 15.45 -7.47 -19.45
N TYR A 53 14.81 -6.68 -18.58
CA TYR A 53 13.37 -6.80 -18.33
C TYR A 53 12.60 -5.47 -18.43
N GLY A 54 13.28 -4.33 -18.66
CA GLY A 54 12.63 -3.02 -18.62
C GLY A 54 12.05 -2.68 -17.23
N LEU A 55 12.63 -3.25 -16.17
CA LEU A 55 12.24 -3.03 -14.79
C LEU A 55 13.14 -1.97 -14.15
N GLU A 56 12.59 -1.22 -13.21
CA GLU A 56 13.35 -0.32 -12.35
C GLU A 56 13.78 -1.06 -11.07
N PHE A 57 15.03 -0.88 -10.63
CA PHE A 57 15.49 -1.39 -9.34
C PHE A 57 15.61 -0.25 -8.32
N GLN A 58 14.91 -0.41 -7.20
CA GLN A 58 14.91 0.51 -6.07
C GLN A 58 15.28 -0.26 -4.80
N TYR A 59 15.99 0.41 -3.89
CA TYR A 59 16.27 -0.11 -2.56
C TYR A 59 15.87 0.92 -1.52
N SER A 60 15.48 0.45 -0.34
CA SER A 60 15.19 1.29 0.81
C SER A 60 16.05 0.85 1.99
N ASP A 61 16.95 1.73 2.39
CA ASP A 61 17.75 1.61 3.62
C ASP A 61 17.45 2.83 4.49
N MET A 62 16.56 2.63 5.47
CA MET A 62 16.10 3.69 6.38
C MET A 62 17.16 4.11 7.40
N ARG A 63 18.35 3.49 7.40
CA ARG A 63 19.46 3.84 8.29
C ARG A 63 20.31 4.98 7.72
N TRP A 64 20.09 5.33 6.45
CA TRP A 64 20.61 6.53 5.81
C TRP A 64 19.55 7.63 5.86
N GLY A 65 19.76 8.66 6.69
CA GLY A 65 18.92 9.88 6.64
C GLY A 65 17.66 9.87 7.53
N ILE A 66 17.70 9.26 8.72
CA ILE A 66 16.64 9.47 9.71
C ILE A 66 16.53 10.96 10.01
N GLN A 67 15.36 11.52 9.69
CA GLN A 67 15.06 12.93 9.90
C GLN A 67 14.88 13.20 11.39
N THR A 68 15.34 14.34 11.87
CA THR A 68 15.20 14.79 13.26
C THR A 68 13.75 14.80 13.75
N GLU A 69 12.79 14.95 12.83
CA GLU A 69 11.35 14.95 13.14
C GLU A 69 10.81 13.57 13.50
N SER A 70 11.31 12.49 12.89
CA SER A 70 10.87 11.13 13.21
C SER A 70 11.29 10.71 14.62
N ALA A 71 12.44 11.20 15.07
CA ALA A 71 12.93 10.97 16.44
C ALA A 71 12.11 11.72 17.50
N ASP A 72 11.65 12.93 17.17
CA ASP A 72 10.80 13.72 18.07
C ASP A 72 9.43 13.07 18.28
N ASN A 73 8.83 12.50 17.22
CA ASN A 73 7.50 11.91 17.24
C ASN A 73 7.48 10.38 17.42
N HIS A 74 8.64 9.75 17.66
CA HIS A 74 8.78 8.31 17.87
C HIS A 74 8.24 7.43 16.71
N SER A 75 8.29 7.94 15.48
CA SER A 75 7.63 7.32 14.31
C SER A 75 8.57 6.50 13.43
N GLU A 76 9.84 6.29 13.82
CA GLU A 76 10.82 5.59 12.98
C GLU A 76 10.42 4.15 12.71
N VAL A 77 9.93 3.44 13.74
CA VAL A 77 9.51 2.04 13.63
C VAL A 77 8.33 1.93 12.67
N GLU A 78 7.31 2.76 12.84
CA GLU A 78 6.13 2.74 11.97
C GLU A 78 6.50 3.05 10.52
N THR A 79 7.42 4.00 10.32
CA THR A 79 7.92 4.35 8.98
C THR A 79 8.62 3.15 8.32
N CYS A 80 9.48 2.44 9.05
CA CYS A 80 10.14 1.22 8.55
C CYS A 80 9.12 0.14 8.20
N LEU A 81 8.13 -0.11 9.06
CA LEU A 81 7.08 -1.10 8.81
C LEU A 81 6.20 -0.75 7.61
N ASN A 82 5.86 0.53 7.44
CA ASN A 82 5.12 1.01 6.27
C ASN A 82 5.93 0.81 4.98
N GLU A 83 7.23 1.12 5.02
CA GLU A 83 8.12 0.92 3.87
C GLU A 83 8.27 -0.56 3.49
N ILE A 84 8.35 -1.48 4.46
CA ILE A 84 8.31 -2.93 4.22
C ILE A 84 7.03 -3.33 3.49
N ARG A 85 5.86 -2.83 3.96
CA ARG A 85 4.56 -3.11 3.30
C ARG A 85 4.53 -2.59 1.87
N LEU A 86 5.11 -1.42 1.60
CA LEU A 86 5.23 -0.88 0.23
C LEU A 86 6.13 -1.76 -0.64
N CYS A 87 7.28 -2.22 -0.13
CA CYS A 87 8.16 -3.14 -0.84
C CYS A 87 7.45 -4.46 -1.15
N GLN A 88 6.73 -5.03 -0.18
CA GLN A 88 5.97 -6.27 -0.38
C GLN A 88 4.85 -6.11 -1.42
N LYS A 89 4.14 -4.98 -1.40
CA LYS A 89 3.03 -4.69 -2.30
C LYS A 89 3.48 -4.41 -3.73
N TYR A 90 4.59 -3.69 -3.90
CA TYR A 90 4.99 -3.19 -5.22
C TYR A 90 6.20 -3.92 -5.82
N SER A 91 7.02 -4.65 -5.06
CA SER A 91 8.15 -5.34 -5.67
C SER A 91 7.70 -6.53 -6.50
N VAL A 92 8.25 -6.66 -7.71
CA VAL A 92 7.98 -7.80 -8.59
C VAL A 92 8.72 -9.08 -8.17
N ALA A 93 9.78 -8.96 -7.37
CA ALA A 93 10.65 -10.05 -6.99
C ALA A 93 11.07 -9.89 -5.53
N THR A 94 12.36 -9.97 -5.22
CA THR A 94 12.90 -9.71 -3.89
C THR A 94 12.32 -8.42 -3.31
N ASN A 95 11.76 -8.49 -2.11
CA ASN A 95 11.13 -7.35 -1.43
C ASN A 95 11.77 -7.04 -0.08
N PHE A 96 12.49 -7.99 0.52
CA PHE A 96 13.06 -7.84 1.84
C PHE A 96 14.38 -8.62 1.95
N VAL A 97 15.42 -7.98 2.45
CA VAL A 97 16.69 -8.61 2.78
C VAL A 97 17.11 -8.17 4.17
N VAL A 98 17.50 -9.13 5.01
CA VAL A 98 18.06 -8.84 6.34
C VAL A 98 19.56 -9.13 6.38
N LEU A 99 20.33 -8.20 6.94
CA LEU A 99 21.75 -8.35 7.29
C LEU A 99 21.86 -8.40 8.82
N LEU A 100 22.33 -9.54 9.36
CA LEU A 100 22.51 -9.73 10.80
C LEU A 100 23.96 -10.09 11.13
N SER A 101 24.43 -9.60 12.27
CA SER A 101 25.72 -9.98 12.84
C SER A 101 25.58 -10.36 14.32
N HIS A 102 26.24 -9.61 15.20
CA HIS A 102 26.25 -9.79 16.65
C HIS A 102 25.49 -8.69 17.40
N ARG A 103 24.94 -7.70 16.68
CA ARG A 103 24.13 -6.63 17.26
C ARG A 103 22.64 -6.92 17.05
N TYR A 104 21.88 -6.98 18.13
CA TYR A 104 20.44 -7.09 18.16
C TYR A 104 19.76 -5.73 17.90
N GLY A 105 20.36 -4.66 18.41
CA GLY A 105 19.95 -3.28 18.12
C GLY A 105 18.98 -2.68 19.13
N SER A 106 18.47 -1.48 18.81
CA SER A 106 17.66 -0.69 19.73
C SER A 106 16.30 -1.34 20.03
N ARG A 107 15.95 -1.36 21.32
CA ARG A 107 14.63 -1.74 21.87
C ARG A 107 13.95 -0.46 22.39
N PRO A 108 13.29 0.31 21.50
CA PRO A 108 12.73 1.61 21.86
C PRO A 108 11.50 1.45 22.75
N THR A 109 11.19 2.52 23.47
CA THR A 109 9.92 2.66 24.20
C THR A 109 8.75 2.58 23.21
N ALA A 110 7.68 1.89 23.58
CA ALA A 110 6.53 1.70 22.71
C ALA A 110 5.82 3.03 22.44
N ALA A 111 5.90 3.54 21.21
CA ALA A 111 5.28 4.81 20.83
C ALA A 111 3.75 4.78 20.89
N THR A 112 3.15 3.61 20.71
CA THR A 112 1.70 3.39 20.75
C THR A 112 1.41 2.14 21.55
N ILE A 113 0.50 2.24 22.51
CA ILE A 113 0.03 1.13 23.36
C ILE A 113 -1.49 1.15 23.33
N SER A 114 -2.15 0.00 23.09
CA SER A 114 -3.62 -0.05 23.12
C SER A 114 -4.14 0.44 24.48
N ALA A 115 -5.30 1.12 24.51
CA ALA A 115 -5.80 1.71 25.74
C ALA A 115 -6.01 0.68 26.84
N THR A 116 -6.54 -0.49 26.48
CA THR A 116 -6.71 -1.61 27.41
C THR A 116 -5.38 -2.06 28.00
N LEU A 117 -4.36 -2.25 27.17
CA LEU A 117 -3.04 -2.69 27.64
C LEU A 117 -2.38 -1.62 28.51
N PHE A 118 -2.42 -0.35 28.10
CA PHE A 118 -1.84 0.75 28.88
C PHE A 118 -2.50 0.87 30.26
N GLU A 119 -3.83 0.77 30.33
CA GLU A 119 -4.59 0.84 31.58
C GLU A 119 -4.23 -0.33 32.52
N GLN A 120 -4.04 -1.54 31.99
CA GLN A 120 -3.55 -2.70 32.76
C GLN A 120 -2.15 -2.47 33.31
N LEU A 121 -1.21 -2.02 32.48
CA LEU A 121 0.16 -1.72 32.90
C LEU A 121 0.18 -0.61 33.95
N TYR A 122 -0.59 0.45 33.73
CA TYR A 122 -0.70 1.58 34.65
C TYR A 122 -1.26 1.16 36.01
N GLN A 123 -2.20 0.22 36.08
CA GLN A 123 -2.70 -0.31 37.35
C GLN A 123 -1.59 -0.97 38.18
N ILE A 124 -0.70 -1.74 37.57
CA ILE A 124 0.46 -2.34 38.26
C ILE A 124 1.37 -1.25 38.82
N VAL A 125 1.71 -0.25 38.00
CA VAL A 125 2.63 0.82 38.37
C VAL A 125 2.04 1.71 39.46
N SER A 126 0.78 2.15 39.30
CA SER A 126 0.10 3.07 40.23
C SER A 126 -0.27 2.42 41.57
N SER A 127 -0.42 1.10 41.63
CA SER A 127 -0.67 0.38 42.88
C SER A 127 0.60 0.15 43.70
N ASN A 128 1.77 0.30 43.10
CA ASN A 128 3.05 0.18 43.78
C ASN A 128 3.47 1.55 44.37
N VAL A 129 3.64 1.60 45.70
CA VAL A 129 4.04 2.82 46.41
C VAL A 129 5.43 3.31 45.98
N ASP A 130 6.31 2.40 45.59
CA ASP A 130 7.67 2.74 45.18
C ASP A 130 7.73 3.32 43.76
N LEU A 131 6.70 3.10 42.93
CA LEU A 131 6.65 3.50 41.52
C LEU A 131 5.74 4.71 41.25
N GLN A 132 5.34 5.46 42.28
CA GLN A 132 4.45 6.62 42.12
C GLN A 132 5.00 7.69 41.18
N LYS A 133 6.32 7.90 41.17
CA LYS A 133 6.98 8.83 40.24
C LYS A 133 6.90 8.32 38.81
N ASP A 134 7.06 7.02 38.58
CA ASP A 134 6.96 6.43 37.25
C ASP A 134 5.51 6.48 36.74
N ALA A 135 4.51 6.27 37.62
CA ALA A 135 3.11 6.45 37.26
C ALA A 135 2.82 7.89 36.77
N GLN A 136 3.37 8.90 37.45
CA GLN A 136 3.25 10.30 37.02
C GLN A 136 3.90 10.53 35.65
N LEU A 137 5.11 9.99 35.43
CA LEU A 137 5.80 10.07 34.14
C LEU A 137 4.97 9.44 33.02
N LEU A 138 4.37 8.27 33.25
CA LEU A 138 3.51 7.62 32.25
C LEU A 138 2.33 8.51 31.86
N THR A 139 1.61 9.11 32.82
CA THR A 139 0.49 10.01 32.52
C THR A 139 0.90 11.35 31.91
N GLN A 140 2.14 11.80 32.16
CA GLN A 140 2.67 13.02 31.59
C GLN A 140 3.04 12.83 30.11
N TRP A 141 3.64 11.67 29.79
CA TRP A 141 4.23 11.37 28.50
C TRP A 141 3.32 10.59 27.55
N TYR A 142 2.32 9.87 28.05
CA TYR A 142 1.33 9.20 27.20
C TYR A 142 -0.01 9.91 27.24
N GLN A 143 -0.59 10.16 26.06
CA GLN A 143 -1.90 10.77 25.91
C GLN A 143 -2.85 9.81 25.19
N LYS A 144 -4.06 9.65 25.74
CA LYS A 144 -5.09 8.80 25.14
C LYS A 144 -5.64 9.45 23.87
N ASP A 145 -5.53 8.74 22.76
CA ASP A 145 -6.14 9.07 21.48
C ASP A 145 -7.37 8.18 21.25
N THR A 146 -8.56 8.79 21.31
CA THR A 146 -9.84 8.12 21.03
C THR A 146 -10.21 8.15 19.55
N ASN A 147 -9.42 8.81 18.70
CA ASN A 147 -9.52 8.69 17.25
C ASN A 147 -8.86 7.41 16.73
N CYS A 148 -7.99 6.76 17.50
CA CYS A 148 -7.59 5.37 17.23
C CYS A 148 -8.75 4.41 17.49
N VAL A 149 -8.96 3.41 16.63
CA VAL A 149 -10.00 2.37 16.80
C VAL A 149 -9.36 0.98 16.72
N PRO A 150 -9.12 0.29 17.86
CA PRO A 150 -9.49 0.69 19.23
C PRO A 150 -8.64 1.86 19.76
N PRO A 151 -9.12 2.58 20.80
CA PRO A 151 -8.36 3.68 21.41
C PRO A 151 -6.98 3.25 21.87
N ALA A 152 -6.02 4.17 21.80
CA ALA A 152 -4.62 3.90 22.16
C ALA A 152 -4.01 5.08 22.92
N TYR A 153 -3.01 4.81 23.74
CA TYR A 153 -2.15 5.83 24.33
C TYR A 153 -0.93 6.03 23.42
N ILE A 154 -0.69 7.28 23.05
CA ILE A 154 0.41 7.70 22.17
C ILE A 154 1.47 8.41 23.01
N LEU A 155 2.73 8.02 22.84
CA LEU A 155 3.87 8.69 23.43
C LEU A 155 4.00 10.07 22.79
N ARG A 156 3.91 11.11 23.62
CA ARG A 156 3.89 12.51 23.17
C ARG A 156 5.24 12.89 22.56
N PRO A 157 5.26 13.82 21.58
CA PRO A 157 6.50 14.31 21.00
C PRO A 157 7.45 14.85 22.07
N ILE A 158 8.76 14.61 21.93
CA ILE A 158 9.75 15.06 22.91
C ILE A 158 9.67 16.57 23.11
N SER A 159 9.58 17.32 22.02
CA SER A 159 9.47 18.78 22.00
C SER A 159 8.18 19.34 22.62
N SER A 160 7.15 18.51 22.84
CA SER A 160 5.91 18.95 23.51
C SER A 160 6.08 19.16 25.02
N ILE A 161 7.15 18.59 25.60
CA ILE A 161 7.50 18.73 27.02
C ILE A 161 8.90 19.34 27.16
N LEU A 162 9.88 18.82 26.42
CA LEU A 162 11.26 19.30 26.41
C LEU A 162 11.50 20.22 25.20
N THR A 163 11.00 21.46 25.28
CA THR A 163 11.04 22.43 24.18
C THR A 163 12.45 22.69 23.64
N ASN A 164 13.46 22.62 24.51
CA ASN A 164 14.86 22.91 24.17
C ASN A 164 15.50 21.83 23.29
N ILE A 165 14.86 20.68 23.06
CA ILE A 165 15.41 19.65 22.16
C ILE A 165 15.50 20.10 20.70
N LYS A 166 14.71 21.12 20.34
CA LYS A 166 14.76 21.80 19.04
C LYS A 166 15.49 23.16 19.11
N SER A 167 16.19 23.45 20.20
CA SER A 167 16.95 24.70 20.34
C SER A 167 18.04 24.80 19.28
N LYS A 168 18.28 26.03 18.80
CA LYS A 168 19.44 26.32 17.94
C LYS A 168 20.74 26.37 18.75
N ASP A 169 20.64 26.50 20.06
CA ASP A 169 21.78 26.43 20.96
C ASP A 169 22.21 24.97 21.16
N SER A 170 23.50 24.70 20.88
CA SER A 170 24.05 23.35 20.92
C SER A 170 24.05 22.75 22.31
N ASP A 171 24.24 23.56 23.36
CA ASP A 171 24.38 23.06 24.72
C ASP A 171 23.02 22.83 25.36
N GLU A 172 22.04 23.71 25.11
CA GLU A 172 20.65 23.48 25.51
C GLU A 172 20.08 22.20 24.87
N MET A 173 20.33 22.00 23.56
CA MET A 173 19.88 20.81 22.84
C MET A 173 20.53 19.53 23.38
N LYS A 174 21.83 19.55 23.69
CA LYS A 174 22.53 18.40 24.31
C LYS A 174 21.99 18.11 25.71
N GLN A 175 21.71 19.14 26.51
CA GLN A 175 21.17 18.97 27.85
C GLN A 175 19.77 18.34 27.80
N ALA A 176 18.88 18.85 26.93
CA ALA A 176 17.56 18.29 26.71
C ALA A 176 17.62 16.84 26.19
N SER A 177 18.57 16.52 25.31
CA SER A 177 18.78 15.15 24.83
C SER A 177 19.23 14.18 25.94
N LYS A 178 20.11 14.62 26.85
CA LYS A 178 20.50 13.84 28.03
C LYS A 178 19.32 13.63 28.98
N GLU A 179 18.55 14.68 29.23
CA GLU A 179 17.34 14.61 30.06
C GLU A 179 16.32 13.64 29.48
N TRP A 180 16.03 13.74 28.18
CA TRP A 180 15.19 12.79 27.47
C TRP A 180 15.69 11.36 27.60
N THR A 181 17.00 11.13 27.45
CA THR A 181 17.59 9.78 27.58
C THR A 181 17.31 9.18 28.95
N ILE A 182 17.42 9.98 30.02
CA ILE A 182 17.11 9.54 31.39
C ILE A 182 15.62 9.22 31.53
N ILE A 183 14.75 10.15 31.13
CA ILE A 183 13.29 9.99 31.21
C ILE A 183 12.82 8.75 30.42
N ASN A 184 13.28 8.62 29.18
CA ASN A 184 12.93 7.52 28.30
C ASN A 184 13.39 6.16 28.86
N ASN A 185 14.55 6.10 29.51
CA ASN A 185 15.01 4.90 30.20
C ASN A 185 14.12 4.54 31.40
N HIS A 186 13.66 5.52 32.18
CA HIS A 186 12.72 5.29 33.28
C HIS A 186 11.38 4.76 32.76
N ILE A 187 10.77 5.43 31.77
CA ILE A 187 9.52 5.00 31.14
C ILE A 187 9.64 3.57 30.61
N ARG A 188 10.70 3.29 29.85
CA ARG A 188 10.95 1.95 29.28
C ARG A 188 11.09 0.87 30.35
N THR A 189 11.88 1.14 31.39
CA THR A 189 12.12 0.17 32.48
C THR A 189 10.83 -0.12 33.24
N CYS A 190 10.07 0.93 33.56
CA CYS A 190 8.78 0.83 34.22
C CYS A 190 7.78 0.00 33.40
N LEU A 191 7.61 0.31 32.10
CA LEU A 191 6.71 -0.43 31.23
C LEU A 191 7.10 -1.91 31.10
N ARG A 192 8.40 -2.21 31.00
CA ARG A 192 8.89 -3.60 30.93
C ARG A 192 8.60 -4.37 32.21
N GLN A 193 8.83 -3.77 33.38
CA GLN A 193 8.52 -4.40 34.67
C GLN A 193 7.02 -4.67 34.82
N ALA A 194 6.18 -3.70 34.46
CA ALA A 194 4.73 -3.86 34.46
C ALA A 194 4.30 -4.97 33.47
N ALA A 195 4.87 -5.00 32.27
CA ALA A 195 4.57 -6.01 31.26
C ALA A 195 4.98 -7.42 31.71
N THR A 196 6.14 -7.58 32.34
CA THR A 196 6.54 -8.86 32.96
C THR A 196 5.52 -9.31 33.99
N THR A 197 5.12 -8.42 34.90
CA THR A 197 4.13 -8.73 35.93
C THR A 197 2.79 -9.14 35.34
N CYS A 198 2.27 -8.38 34.36
CA CYS A 198 1.02 -8.69 33.68
C CYS A 198 1.10 -10.02 32.91
N PHE A 199 2.23 -10.32 32.27
CA PHE A 199 2.42 -11.56 31.51
C PHE A 199 2.48 -12.78 32.44
N GLU A 200 3.21 -12.70 33.54
CA GLU A 200 3.27 -13.75 34.57
C GLU A 200 1.89 -14.01 35.22
N GLN A 201 1.06 -12.97 35.34
CA GLN A 201 -0.33 -13.08 35.81
C GLN A 201 -1.31 -13.55 34.72
N GLY A 202 -0.85 -13.78 33.48
CA GLY A 202 -1.69 -14.20 32.36
C GLY A 202 -2.69 -13.13 31.88
N GLN A 203 -2.43 -11.85 32.17
CA GLN A 203 -3.31 -10.72 31.81
C GLN A 203 -3.09 -10.21 30.38
N ILE A 204 -1.89 -10.43 29.83
CA ILE A 204 -1.51 -9.98 28.48
C ILE A 204 -0.97 -11.14 27.66
N SER A 205 -1.06 -11.03 26.33
CA SER A 205 -0.56 -12.07 25.44
C SER A 205 0.97 -12.06 25.34
N LYS A 206 1.56 -13.15 24.83
CA LYS A 206 3.00 -13.19 24.52
C LYS A 206 3.40 -12.13 23.48
N SER A 207 2.52 -11.84 22.52
CA SER A 207 2.75 -10.80 21.52
C SER A 207 2.81 -9.41 22.17
N ASP A 208 1.86 -9.09 23.05
CA ASP A 208 1.84 -7.80 23.77
C ASP A 208 3.08 -7.67 24.67
N TYR A 209 3.47 -8.75 25.34
CA TYR A 209 4.70 -8.80 26.12
C TYR A 209 5.92 -8.51 25.23
N ASP A 210 6.10 -9.26 24.14
CA ASP A 210 7.28 -9.16 23.28
C ASP A 210 7.48 -7.75 22.70
N ASP A 211 6.40 -7.00 22.45
CA ASP A 211 6.45 -5.65 21.88
C ASP A 211 7.27 -4.63 22.71
N PHE A 212 7.44 -4.87 24.02
CA PHE A 212 8.28 -4.07 24.93
C PHE A 212 9.75 -4.55 25.01
N PHE A 213 10.05 -5.72 24.44
CA PHE A 213 11.33 -6.39 24.59
C PHE A 213 12.11 -6.55 23.29
N ILE A 214 11.42 -6.64 22.16
CA ILE A 214 12.07 -6.90 20.89
C ILE A 214 12.66 -5.64 20.24
N SER A 215 13.73 -5.83 19.47
CA SER A 215 14.39 -4.71 18.77
C SER A 215 13.60 -4.26 17.54
N VAL A 216 13.92 -3.06 17.04
CA VAL A 216 13.38 -2.57 15.75
C VAL A 216 13.68 -3.55 14.63
N THR A 217 14.91 -4.07 14.57
CA THR A 217 15.32 -5.06 13.56
C THR A 217 14.50 -6.34 13.68
N GLU A 218 14.18 -6.79 14.89
CA GLU A 218 13.27 -7.93 15.07
C GLU A 218 11.86 -7.61 14.56
N LYS A 219 11.31 -6.42 14.85
CA LYS A 219 10.00 -6.00 14.31
C LYS A 219 10.00 -5.99 12.77
N GLU A 220 11.09 -5.54 12.16
CA GLU A 220 11.30 -5.59 10.71
C GLU A 220 11.32 -7.04 10.20
N ILE A 221 12.06 -7.96 10.85
CA ILE A 221 12.13 -9.39 10.48
C ILE A 221 10.78 -10.09 10.63
N VAL A 222 10.04 -9.79 11.71
CA VAL A 222 8.69 -10.33 11.92
C VAL A 222 7.80 -9.97 10.74
N ASN A 223 7.79 -8.72 10.30
CA ASN A 223 6.95 -8.26 9.20
C ASN A 223 7.50 -8.64 7.81
N GLY A 224 8.83 -8.71 7.66
CA GLY A 224 9.51 -8.95 6.39
C GLY A 224 9.68 -10.43 6.03
N ILE A 225 9.83 -11.31 7.03
CA ILE A 225 10.12 -12.74 6.85
C ILE A 225 9.07 -13.60 7.56
N LEU A 226 8.90 -13.45 8.87
CA LEU A 226 8.16 -14.43 9.68
C LEU A 226 6.65 -14.43 9.42
N SER A 227 6.08 -13.26 9.11
CA SER A 227 4.66 -13.08 8.81
C SER A 227 4.38 -12.83 7.32
N ALA A 228 5.41 -12.86 6.47
CA ALA A 228 5.27 -12.55 5.05
C ALA A 228 4.78 -13.76 4.23
N SER A 229 4.12 -13.49 3.09
CA SER A 229 3.80 -14.51 2.08
C SER A 229 4.94 -14.68 1.07
N ASP A 230 5.01 -15.84 0.41
CA ASP A 230 6.01 -16.16 -0.62
C ASP A 230 7.48 -15.94 -0.18
N VAL A 231 7.76 -16.14 1.12
CA VAL A 231 9.04 -15.84 1.78
C VAL A 231 10.24 -16.36 0.99
N ASN A 232 10.18 -17.61 0.52
CA ASN A 232 11.30 -18.25 -0.19
C ASN A 232 11.55 -17.72 -1.61
N GLN A 233 10.60 -17.01 -2.19
CA GLN A 233 10.74 -16.43 -3.54
C GLN A 233 11.15 -14.97 -3.50
N ARG A 234 10.93 -14.28 -2.37
CA ARG A 234 11.03 -12.82 -2.28
C ARG A 234 11.91 -12.30 -1.14
N THR A 235 12.47 -13.16 -0.30
CA THR A 235 13.28 -12.73 0.85
C THR A 235 14.63 -13.44 0.91
N LEU A 236 15.62 -12.77 1.52
CA LEU A 236 16.97 -13.29 1.73
C LEU A 236 17.50 -12.90 3.11
N CYS A 237 18.39 -13.72 3.66
CA CYS A 237 19.04 -13.48 4.94
C CYS A 237 20.56 -13.66 4.80
N PHE A 238 21.32 -12.65 5.23
CA PHE A 238 22.78 -12.69 5.26
C PHE A 238 23.26 -12.54 6.70
N LEU A 239 24.05 -13.52 7.16
CA LEU A 239 24.53 -13.65 8.53
C LEU A 239 26.05 -13.54 8.55
N ARG A 240 26.58 -12.59 9.31
CA ARG A 240 28.01 -12.52 9.62
C ARG A 240 28.27 -12.96 11.05
N GLU A 241 29.27 -13.77 11.25
CA GLU A 241 29.77 -14.18 12.55
C GLU A 241 31.20 -13.67 12.71
N ILE A 242 31.42 -12.81 13.70
CA ILE A 242 32.76 -12.48 14.22
C ILE A 242 33.12 -13.54 15.25
N ASP A 243 34.07 -14.41 14.93
CA ASP A 243 34.36 -15.60 15.76
C ASP A 243 34.99 -15.24 17.12
N ASP A 244 35.59 -14.07 17.26
CA ASP A 244 36.38 -13.65 18.43
C ASP A 244 35.89 -12.34 19.09
N ILE A 245 34.71 -11.83 18.74
CA ILE A 245 34.21 -10.53 19.23
C ILE A 245 34.17 -10.41 20.76
N GLN A 246 33.86 -11.51 21.45
CA GLN A 246 33.78 -11.54 22.91
C GLN A 246 35.16 -11.32 23.57
N ASN A 247 36.26 -11.55 22.85
CA ASN A 247 37.62 -11.32 23.35
C ASN A 247 38.06 -9.86 23.20
N HIS A 248 37.31 -9.05 22.44
CA HIS A 248 37.68 -7.67 22.09
C HIS A 248 36.72 -6.64 22.68
N LEU A 249 35.95 -6.98 23.71
CA LEU A 249 34.96 -6.07 24.33
C LEU A 249 35.59 -4.78 24.87
N SER A 250 36.88 -4.79 25.23
CA SER A 250 37.62 -3.61 25.70
C SER A 250 37.97 -2.63 24.58
N ASP A 251 37.87 -3.03 23.31
CA ASP A 251 38.01 -2.14 22.16
C ASP A 251 36.82 -1.17 22.11
N ASN A 252 37.11 0.13 21.99
CA ASN A 252 36.08 1.16 21.94
C ASN A 252 35.16 1.06 20.71
N LYS A 253 35.55 0.31 19.68
CA LYS A 253 34.73 0.02 18.50
C LYS A 253 33.82 -1.19 18.69
N ALA A 254 34.08 -2.09 19.66
CA ALA A 254 33.34 -3.34 19.83
C ALA A 254 31.84 -3.11 20.11
N SER A 255 31.49 -2.08 20.88
CA SER A 255 30.09 -1.72 21.18
C SER A 255 29.26 -1.32 19.95
N LYS A 256 29.91 -1.09 18.79
CA LYS A 256 29.22 -0.90 17.51
C LYS A 256 28.78 -2.21 16.85
N PHE A 257 29.31 -3.35 17.30
CA PHE A 257 29.12 -4.66 16.68
C PHE A 257 28.44 -5.68 17.60
N ILE A 258 28.46 -5.45 18.92
CA ILE A 258 27.78 -6.27 19.91
C ILE A 258 27.11 -5.38 20.95
N ASP A 259 25.92 -5.75 21.40
CA ASP A 259 25.21 -5.00 22.44
C ASP A 259 25.84 -5.26 23.81
N VAL A 260 26.22 -4.17 24.48
CA VAL A 260 26.89 -4.20 25.79
C VAL A 260 26.18 -3.27 26.77
N ASN A 261 26.11 -3.74 28.01
CA ASN A 261 25.85 -2.93 29.19
C ASN A 261 27.18 -2.52 29.82
N TYR A 262 27.13 -1.59 30.77
CA TYR A 262 28.32 -1.15 31.51
C TYR A 262 28.14 -1.48 32.99
N SER A 263 29.14 -2.10 33.59
CA SER A 263 29.21 -2.29 35.04
C SER A 263 29.49 -0.99 35.78
N ASP A 264 29.35 -1.02 37.11
CA ASP A 264 29.64 0.12 37.99
C ASP A 264 31.08 0.64 37.85
N ASP A 265 32.04 -0.22 37.50
CA ASP A 265 33.44 0.14 37.20
C ASP A 265 33.67 0.56 35.73
N GLY A 266 32.60 0.75 34.96
CA GLY A 266 32.62 1.25 33.58
C GLY A 266 33.10 0.24 32.53
N LYS A 267 33.21 -1.05 32.90
CA LYS A 267 33.61 -2.09 31.95
C LYS A 267 32.42 -2.56 31.11
N PRO A 268 32.61 -2.79 29.81
CA PRO A 268 31.56 -3.34 28.96
C PRO A 268 31.33 -4.82 29.29
N ILE A 269 30.06 -5.18 29.47
CA ILE A 269 29.56 -6.55 29.70
C ILE A 269 28.51 -6.83 28.63
N ILE A 270 28.53 -8.03 28.05
CA ILE A 270 27.55 -8.43 27.02
C ILE A 270 26.13 -8.32 27.58
N ASP A 271 25.24 -7.70 26.80
CA ASP A 271 23.80 -7.74 27.07
C ASP A 271 23.26 -9.14 26.77
N GLN A 272 23.18 -9.98 27.81
CA GLN A 272 22.76 -11.37 27.68
C GLN A 272 21.34 -11.52 27.13
N GLU A 273 20.42 -10.59 27.45
CA GLU A 273 19.05 -10.65 26.96
C GLU A 273 19.01 -10.38 25.45
N ALA A 274 19.73 -9.35 24.99
CA ALA A 274 19.86 -9.04 23.57
C ALA A 274 20.53 -10.19 22.79
N GLU A 275 21.59 -10.79 23.36
CA GLU A 275 22.27 -11.94 22.75
C GLU A 275 21.35 -13.16 22.63
N GLN A 276 20.55 -13.47 23.67
CA GLN A 276 19.60 -14.57 23.65
C GLN A 276 18.50 -14.36 22.60
N LEU A 277 17.91 -13.16 22.53
CA LEU A 277 16.88 -12.82 21.54
C LEU A 277 17.44 -12.89 20.11
N LEU A 278 18.63 -12.34 19.87
CA LEU A 278 19.29 -12.42 18.57
C LEU A 278 19.61 -13.86 18.16
N ASN A 279 20.12 -14.68 19.08
CA ASN A 279 20.41 -16.09 18.83
C ASN A 279 19.13 -16.89 18.53
N ASN A 280 18.02 -16.59 19.21
CA ASN A 280 16.72 -17.18 18.91
C ASN A 280 16.29 -16.84 17.47
N LEU A 281 16.43 -15.58 17.04
CA LEU A 281 16.14 -15.17 15.66
C LEU A 281 17.01 -15.90 14.63
N LYS A 282 18.34 -15.83 14.80
CA LYS A 282 19.32 -16.38 13.84
C LYS A 282 19.21 -17.89 13.70
N ASN A 283 19.10 -18.59 14.82
CA ASN A 283 19.27 -20.04 14.87
C ASN A 283 17.96 -20.82 14.88
N THR A 284 16.84 -20.17 15.22
CA THR A 284 15.53 -20.84 15.34
C THR A 284 14.49 -20.22 14.43
N ARG A 285 14.14 -18.94 14.63
CA ARG A 285 12.94 -18.37 13.97
C ARG A 285 13.11 -18.18 12.47
N ILE A 286 14.24 -17.63 12.01
CA ILE A 286 14.49 -17.45 10.57
C ILE A 286 14.62 -18.80 9.85
N PRO A 287 15.46 -19.76 10.31
CA PRO A 287 15.59 -21.06 9.65
C PRO A 287 14.31 -21.91 9.61
N ASN A 288 13.37 -21.69 10.53
CA ASN A 288 12.08 -22.40 10.53
C ASN A 288 11.15 -21.96 9.39
N VAL A 289 11.34 -20.77 8.81
CA VAL A 289 10.47 -20.20 7.77
C VAL A 289 11.20 -20.07 6.42
N LEU A 290 12.47 -19.68 6.47
CA LEU A 290 13.30 -19.41 5.28
C LEU A 290 14.17 -20.63 4.92
N GLN A 291 14.11 -21.03 3.66
CA GLN A 291 14.91 -22.14 3.13
C GLN A 291 16.40 -21.83 3.21
N LYS A 292 17.20 -22.88 3.46
CA LYS A 292 18.65 -22.79 3.59
C LYS A 292 19.35 -22.09 2.40
N ASN A 293 18.83 -22.24 1.19
CA ASN A 293 19.41 -21.59 -0.01
C ASN A 293 19.26 -20.07 -0.02
N ASN A 294 18.38 -19.52 0.82
CA ASN A 294 18.19 -18.08 0.98
C ASN A 294 18.88 -17.54 2.25
N ILE A 295 19.62 -18.38 2.98
CA ILE A 295 20.38 -18.02 4.18
C ILE A 295 21.87 -18.15 3.85
N PHE A 296 22.56 -17.02 3.82
CA PHE A 296 23.99 -16.93 3.55
C PHE A 296 24.73 -16.66 4.85
N SER A 297 25.82 -17.36 5.12
CA SER A 297 26.57 -17.24 6.37
C SER A 297 28.06 -17.08 6.11
N TYR A 298 28.67 -16.17 6.86
CA TYR A 298 30.08 -15.80 6.72
C TYR A 298 30.74 -15.73 8.09
N LYS A 299 32.01 -16.12 8.15
CA LYS A 299 32.85 -16.01 9.35
C LYS A 299 33.98 -15.03 9.08
N VAL A 300 34.25 -14.16 10.04
CA VAL A 300 35.31 -13.16 10.00
C VAL A 300 35.98 -13.05 11.37
N HIS A 301 37.18 -12.49 11.40
CA HIS A 301 37.93 -12.23 12.62
C HIS A 301 38.02 -10.74 12.89
N TRP A 302 38.09 -10.35 14.16
CA TRP A 302 38.29 -8.95 14.54
C TRP A 302 39.69 -8.47 14.14
N THR A 303 39.79 -7.26 13.62
CA THR A 303 41.08 -6.60 13.33
C THR A 303 41.23 -5.35 14.19
N LEU A 304 42.41 -4.72 14.15
CA LEU A 304 42.72 -3.45 14.85
C LEU A 304 41.70 -2.34 14.54
N ASP A 305 41.14 -2.35 13.34
CA ASP A 305 40.13 -1.37 12.92
C ASP A 305 38.69 -1.88 13.04
N GLY A 306 38.49 -3.01 13.72
CA GLY A 306 37.25 -3.75 13.70
C GLY A 306 36.92 -4.23 12.28
N ILE A 307 35.64 -4.37 11.98
CA ILE A 307 35.21 -4.91 10.68
C ILE A 307 35.14 -3.78 9.65
N ASN A 308 36.01 -3.86 8.65
CA ASN A 308 36.16 -2.83 7.62
C ASN A 308 36.44 -3.44 6.24
N ARG A 309 36.11 -2.70 5.17
CA ARG A 309 36.25 -3.19 3.79
C ARG A 309 37.69 -3.47 3.35
N ARG A 310 38.69 -2.80 3.91
CA ARG A 310 40.09 -2.96 3.51
C ARG A 310 40.63 -4.29 4.00
N ASP A 311 40.49 -4.56 5.30
CA ASP A 311 41.05 -5.75 5.92
C ASP A 311 40.19 -7.00 5.66
N HIS A 312 38.92 -6.80 5.28
CA HIS A 312 37.96 -7.88 5.01
C HIS A 312 37.52 -7.92 3.54
N ALA A 313 38.39 -7.50 2.61
CA ALA A 313 38.06 -7.38 1.19
C ALA A 313 37.53 -8.71 0.60
N GLU A 314 38.17 -9.84 0.89
CA GLU A 314 37.73 -11.16 0.41
C GLU A 314 36.32 -11.52 0.89
N TYR A 315 36.01 -11.23 2.15
CA TYR A 315 34.66 -11.43 2.71
C TYR A 315 33.64 -10.53 2.00
N ILE A 316 33.94 -9.24 1.86
CA ILE A 316 33.04 -8.27 1.23
C ILE A 316 32.79 -8.61 -0.25
N ASP A 317 33.82 -9.03 -0.98
CA ASP A 317 33.68 -9.45 -2.38
C ASP A 317 32.81 -10.69 -2.52
N ARG A 318 32.99 -11.68 -1.64
CA ARG A 318 32.13 -12.85 -1.59
C ARG A 318 30.68 -12.48 -1.27
N PHE A 319 30.46 -11.68 -0.24
CA PHE A 319 29.15 -11.17 0.15
C PHE A 319 28.45 -10.45 -1.01
N ASN A 320 29.15 -9.55 -1.70
CA ASN A 320 28.61 -8.81 -2.85
C ASN A 320 28.19 -9.74 -3.99
N ASN A 321 29.00 -10.75 -4.29
CA ASN A 321 28.70 -11.72 -5.35
C ASN A 321 27.49 -12.57 -4.98
N ASP A 322 27.43 -13.09 -3.76
CA ASP A 322 26.32 -13.90 -3.26
C ASP A 322 25.02 -13.07 -3.25
N PHE A 323 25.07 -11.83 -2.77
CA PHE A 323 23.94 -10.90 -2.77
C PHE A 323 23.42 -10.61 -4.19
N TYR A 324 24.32 -10.24 -5.10
CA TYR A 324 23.96 -9.96 -6.49
C TYR A 324 23.31 -11.17 -7.16
N ASN A 325 23.92 -12.35 -7.02
CA ASN A 325 23.45 -13.57 -7.66
C ASN A 325 22.10 -14.04 -7.10
N ALA A 326 21.91 -13.95 -5.78
CA ALA A 326 20.66 -14.35 -5.13
C ALA A 326 19.48 -13.47 -5.57
N ILE A 327 19.63 -12.13 -5.56
CA ILE A 327 18.59 -11.22 -6.02
C ILE A 327 18.33 -11.42 -7.52
N LYS A 328 19.38 -11.52 -8.33
CA LYS A 328 19.27 -11.78 -9.77
C LYS A 328 18.48 -13.05 -10.05
N GLN A 329 18.72 -14.12 -9.30
CA GLN A 329 18.02 -15.39 -9.44
C GLN A 329 16.54 -15.28 -9.06
N GLN A 330 16.21 -14.59 -7.98
CA GLN A 330 14.82 -14.33 -7.58
C GLN A 330 14.09 -13.48 -8.63
N ILE A 331 14.73 -12.44 -9.18
CA ILE A 331 14.18 -11.64 -10.29
C ILE A 331 13.91 -12.51 -11.52
N ASP A 332 14.90 -13.27 -11.97
CA ASP A 332 14.78 -14.13 -13.15
C ASP A 332 13.63 -15.15 -13.00
N SER A 333 13.50 -15.74 -11.81
CA SER A 333 12.46 -16.73 -11.53
C SER A 333 11.06 -16.11 -11.50
N CYS A 334 10.91 -14.96 -10.83
CA CYS A 334 9.65 -14.24 -10.70
C CYS A 334 9.19 -13.64 -12.04
N VAL A 335 10.10 -13.13 -12.88
CA VAL A 335 9.71 -12.58 -14.19
C VAL A 335 9.32 -13.71 -15.14
N LYS A 336 10.05 -14.83 -15.17
CA LYS A 336 9.73 -15.99 -16.04
C LYS A 336 8.34 -16.57 -15.74
N SER A 337 7.99 -16.74 -14.47
CA SER A 337 6.66 -17.24 -14.07
C SER A 337 5.53 -16.28 -14.42
N ARG A 338 5.82 -14.96 -14.50
CA ARG A 338 4.84 -13.94 -14.90
C ARG A 338 4.64 -13.86 -16.41
N VAL A 339 5.69 -14.03 -17.22
CA VAL A 339 5.60 -14.03 -18.70
C VAL A 339 4.73 -15.20 -19.19
N THR A 340 4.74 -16.33 -18.48
CA THR A 340 3.90 -17.50 -18.82
C THR A 340 2.41 -17.25 -18.66
N ILE A 341 2.00 -16.24 -17.87
CA ILE A 341 0.57 -15.95 -17.57
C ILE A 341 -0.10 -15.13 -18.67
N VAL A 342 0.65 -14.38 -19.51
CA VAL A 342 0.04 -13.52 -20.54
C VAL A 342 0.86 -13.50 -21.83
N SER A 343 0.60 -14.46 -22.71
CA SER A 343 1.07 -14.48 -24.11
C SER A 343 0.05 -13.86 -25.09
N ASN A 344 -1.14 -13.48 -24.63
CA ASN A 344 -2.23 -12.99 -25.47
C ASN A 344 -2.47 -11.46 -25.29
N PRO A 345 -2.31 -10.62 -26.33
CA PRO A 345 -2.51 -9.17 -26.26
C PRO A 345 -3.88 -8.74 -25.73
N LEU A 346 -4.96 -9.43 -26.13
CA LEU A 346 -6.32 -9.14 -25.65
C LEU A 346 -6.45 -9.44 -24.15
N GLN A 347 -5.83 -10.52 -23.65
CA GLN A 347 -5.86 -10.81 -22.22
C GLN A 347 -5.09 -9.76 -21.42
N HIS A 348 -4.00 -9.24 -21.99
CA HIS A 348 -3.26 -8.14 -21.38
C HIS A 348 -4.13 -6.89 -21.26
N GLU A 349 -4.76 -6.50 -22.37
CA GLU A 349 -5.68 -5.35 -22.45
C GLU A 349 -6.79 -5.47 -21.38
N VAL A 350 -7.52 -6.59 -21.36
CA VAL A 350 -8.62 -6.78 -20.41
C VAL A 350 -8.12 -6.79 -18.97
N LEU A 351 -6.93 -7.35 -18.71
CA LEU A 351 -6.36 -7.38 -17.38
C LEU A 351 -5.99 -5.97 -16.87
N GLU A 352 -5.47 -5.09 -17.72
CA GLU A 352 -5.17 -3.70 -17.34
C GLU A 352 -6.43 -2.95 -16.89
N HIS A 353 -7.51 -3.03 -17.68
CA HIS A 353 -8.79 -2.44 -17.30
C HIS A 353 -9.38 -3.07 -16.03
N ALA A 354 -9.26 -4.38 -15.86
CA ALA A 354 -9.73 -5.07 -14.65
C ALA A 354 -8.98 -4.61 -13.39
N ILE A 355 -7.65 -4.43 -13.48
CA ILE A 355 -6.81 -3.92 -12.39
C ILE A 355 -7.19 -2.48 -12.03
N GLN A 356 -7.37 -1.63 -13.03
CA GLN A 356 -7.84 -0.25 -12.82
C GLN A 356 -9.21 -0.25 -12.13
N CYS A 357 -10.14 -1.08 -12.60
CA CYS A 357 -11.48 -1.23 -12.00
C CYS A 357 -11.39 -1.60 -10.52
N LYS A 358 -10.60 -2.62 -10.17
CA LYS A 358 -10.39 -3.02 -8.77
C LYS A 358 -9.83 -1.88 -7.93
N THR A 359 -8.94 -1.06 -8.49
CA THR A 359 -8.35 0.10 -7.81
C THR A 359 -9.38 1.19 -7.54
N TYR A 360 -10.24 1.50 -8.50
CA TYR A 360 -11.32 2.47 -8.32
C TYR A 360 -12.38 1.98 -7.34
N VAL A 361 -12.77 0.70 -7.43
CA VAL A 361 -13.77 0.09 -6.54
C VAL A 361 -13.30 0.02 -5.09
N ALA A 362 -12.02 -0.26 -4.85
CA ALA A 362 -11.45 -0.27 -3.50
C ALA A 362 -11.51 1.09 -2.79
N LYS A 363 -11.65 2.18 -3.54
CA LYS A 363 -11.76 3.56 -3.02
C LYS A 363 -13.16 4.14 -3.20
N PHE A 364 -14.12 3.35 -3.69
CA PHE A 364 -15.45 3.83 -4.03
C PHE A 364 -16.37 3.82 -2.81
N HIS A 365 -16.99 4.96 -2.52
CA HIS A 365 -17.94 5.12 -1.42
C HIS A 365 -19.10 6.03 -1.83
N GLY A 366 -20.29 5.77 -1.27
CA GLY A 366 -21.51 6.53 -1.55
C GLY A 366 -22.09 6.31 -2.95
N ARG A 367 -22.78 7.34 -3.48
CA ARG A 367 -23.41 7.37 -4.82
C ARG A 367 -24.45 6.26 -5.06
N THR A 368 -25.16 5.86 -4.02
CA THR A 368 -26.23 4.84 -4.12
C THR A 368 -27.32 5.27 -5.08
N ASP A 369 -27.72 6.55 -5.03
CA ASP A 369 -28.68 7.17 -5.95
C ASP A 369 -28.30 7.02 -7.43
N VAL A 370 -27.03 7.26 -7.77
CA VAL A 370 -26.50 7.13 -9.13
C VAL A 370 -26.45 5.67 -9.54
N LEU A 371 -25.97 4.79 -8.65
CA LEU A 371 -25.92 3.35 -8.90
C LEU A 371 -27.31 2.74 -9.09
N ASP A 372 -28.31 3.22 -8.36
CA ASP A 372 -29.70 2.76 -8.47
C ASP A 372 -30.31 3.18 -9.82
N LYS A 373 -29.99 4.38 -10.31
CA LYS A 373 -30.38 4.81 -11.68
C LYS A 373 -29.75 3.90 -12.74
N LEU A 374 -28.46 3.59 -12.61
CA LEU A 374 -27.78 2.65 -13.52
C LEU A 374 -28.37 1.24 -13.44
N GLY A 375 -28.68 0.76 -12.23
CA GLY A 375 -29.34 -0.52 -12.02
C GLY A 375 -30.73 -0.57 -12.69
N LYS A 376 -31.52 0.50 -12.60
CA LYS A 376 -32.82 0.60 -13.30
C LYS A 376 -32.66 0.54 -14.82
N TYR A 377 -31.67 1.23 -15.39
CA TYR A 377 -31.36 1.15 -16.82
C TYR A 377 -30.99 -0.27 -17.25
N ILE A 378 -30.06 -0.89 -16.54
CA ILE A 378 -29.55 -2.23 -16.88
C ILE A 378 -30.68 -3.27 -16.83
N ASN A 379 -31.57 -3.17 -15.83
CA ASN A 379 -32.72 -4.06 -15.66
C ASN A 379 -33.90 -3.80 -16.62
N ASN A 380 -33.85 -2.74 -17.43
CA ASN A 380 -34.93 -2.42 -18.36
C ASN A 380 -34.72 -3.14 -19.70
N ASP A 381 -35.30 -4.33 -19.86
CA ASP A 381 -35.20 -5.14 -21.08
C ASP A 381 -35.80 -4.45 -22.33
N LYS A 382 -36.61 -3.40 -22.18
CA LYS A 382 -37.19 -2.62 -23.30
C LYS A 382 -36.30 -1.49 -23.78
N GLU A 383 -35.30 -1.09 -22.99
CA GLU A 383 -34.43 0.04 -23.32
C GLU A 383 -33.18 -0.42 -24.05
N ASN A 384 -33.08 -0.09 -25.34
CA ASN A 384 -32.00 -0.52 -26.22
C ASN A 384 -31.04 0.62 -26.59
N ARG A 385 -31.31 1.85 -26.14
CA ARG A 385 -30.42 2.99 -26.33
C ARG A 385 -29.26 2.95 -25.33
N PRO A 386 -28.10 3.55 -25.65
CA PRO A 386 -27.01 3.67 -24.70
C PRO A 386 -27.39 4.61 -23.54
N CYS A 387 -26.91 4.30 -22.33
CA CYS A 387 -27.00 5.19 -21.18
C CYS A 387 -25.78 6.12 -21.13
N ILE A 388 -26.02 7.42 -20.95
CA ILE A 388 -25.00 8.47 -20.89
C ILE A 388 -24.83 8.91 -19.44
N VAL A 389 -23.61 8.78 -18.93
CA VAL A 389 -23.20 9.27 -17.62
C VAL A 389 -22.38 10.54 -17.79
N TYR A 390 -22.76 11.64 -17.14
CA TYR A 390 -22.04 12.90 -17.28
C TYR A 390 -21.94 13.67 -15.96
N GLY A 391 -20.95 14.56 -15.88
CA GLY A 391 -20.66 15.33 -14.67
C GLY A 391 -19.31 16.01 -14.76
N ALA A 392 -19.08 17.01 -13.89
CA ALA A 392 -17.85 17.79 -13.85
C ALA A 392 -16.58 16.92 -13.75
N SER A 393 -15.44 17.47 -14.13
CA SER A 393 -14.17 16.77 -13.94
C SER A 393 -13.95 16.46 -12.45
N GLY A 394 -13.47 15.26 -12.14
CA GLY A 394 -13.24 14.83 -10.76
C GLY A 394 -14.48 14.50 -9.93
N CYS A 395 -15.73 14.57 -10.44
CA CYS A 395 -16.93 14.26 -9.65
C CYS A 395 -17.14 12.76 -9.33
N GLY A 396 -16.32 11.87 -9.92
CA GLY A 396 -16.31 10.44 -9.63
C GLY A 396 -16.96 9.53 -10.69
N LYS A 397 -17.19 10.01 -11.92
CA LYS A 397 -17.75 9.21 -13.04
C LYS A 397 -17.04 7.87 -13.24
N THR A 398 -15.72 7.89 -13.38
CA THR A 398 -14.88 6.70 -13.55
C THR A 398 -15.07 5.69 -12.42
N SER A 399 -15.12 6.16 -11.17
CA SER A 399 -15.34 5.30 -10.02
C SER A 399 -16.76 4.72 -9.98
N VAL A 400 -17.78 5.49 -10.40
CA VAL A 400 -19.17 5.02 -10.55
C VAL A 400 -19.25 3.91 -11.61
N LEU A 401 -18.68 4.11 -12.80
CA LEU A 401 -18.67 3.08 -13.85
C LEU A 401 -17.91 1.83 -13.43
N ALA A 402 -16.76 1.99 -12.76
CA ALA A 402 -16.02 0.86 -12.20
C ALA A 402 -16.85 0.08 -11.18
N LYS A 403 -17.57 0.77 -10.28
CA LYS A 403 -18.44 0.12 -9.30
C LYS A 403 -19.63 -0.57 -9.97
N ALA A 404 -20.28 0.09 -10.94
CA ALA A 404 -21.37 -0.50 -11.71
C ALA A 404 -20.92 -1.80 -12.41
N ALA A 405 -19.75 -1.80 -13.06
CA ALA A 405 -19.18 -2.99 -13.71
C ALA A 405 -19.06 -4.19 -12.74
N THR A 406 -18.71 -3.95 -11.47
CA THR A 406 -18.66 -5.01 -10.45
C THR A 406 -20.03 -5.38 -9.89
N LYS A 407 -20.93 -4.40 -9.71
CA LYS A 407 -22.27 -4.61 -9.14
C LYS A 407 -23.23 -5.33 -10.08
N VAL A 408 -23.01 -5.25 -11.39
CA VAL A 408 -23.80 -5.99 -12.39
C VAL A 408 -23.88 -7.49 -12.06
N LEU A 409 -22.77 -8.07 -11.60
CA LEU A 409 -22.71 -9.48 -11.22
C LEU A 409 -23.55 -9.80 -9.97
N GLU A 410 -23.79 -8.81 -9.10
CA GLU A 410 -24.66 -8.92 -7.94
C GLU A 410 -26.13 -8.70 -8.34
N TRP A 411 -26.39 -7.68 -9.17
CA TRP A 411 -27.72 -7.35 -9.68
C TRP A 411 -28.34 -8.49 -10.49
N TRP A 412 -27.52 -9.29 -11.16
CA TRP A 412 -27.92 -10.43 -11.99
C TRP A 412 -27.23 -11.73 -11.56
N SER A 413 -27.45 -12.13 -10.31
CA SER A 413 -26.95 -13.42 -9.80
C SER A 413 -27.60 -14.64 -10.46
N ASP A 414 -28.76 -14.46 -11.06
CA ASP A 414 -29.62 -15.47 -11.71
C ASP A 414 -29.54 -15.48 -13.24
N ARG A 415 -28.87 -14.50 -13.86
CA ARG A 415 -28.69 -14.42 -15.33
C ARG A 415 -27.24 -14.68 -15.72
N SER A 416 -27.02 -15.24 -16.90
CA SER A 416 -25.67 -15.33 -17.48
C SER A 416 -25.27 -13.97 -18.03
N VAL A 417 -24.39 -13.24 -17.32
CA VAL A 417 -23.92 -11.91 -17.73
C VAL A 417 -22.40 -11.87 -17.90
N SER A 418 -21.96 -11.19 -18.96
CA SER A 418 -20.57 -10.80 -19.20
C SER A 418 -20.43 -9.27 -19.22
N VAL A 419 -19.33 -8.76 -18.66
CA VAL A 419 -19.03 -7.32 -18.62
C VAL A 419 -17.74 -7.00 -19.36
N ILE A 420 -17.82 -6.07 -20.32
CA ILE A 420 -16.67 -5.48 -21.02
C ILE A 420 -16.52 -4.04 -20.54
N LEU A 421 -15.44 -3.76 -19.83
CA LEU A 421 -15.10 -2.42 -19.35
C LEU A 421 -13.86 -1.91 -20.08
N ARG A 422 -13.89 -0.64 -20.51
CA ARG A 422 -12.74 0.10 -21.03
C ARG A 422 -12.67 1.48 -20.39
N PHE A 423 -11.54 1.80 -19.77
CA PHE A 423 -11.16 3.16 -19.42
C PHE A 423 -10.43 3.78 -20.61
N LEU A 424 -11.14 4.61 -21.39
CA LEU A 424 -10.60 5.14 -22.64
C LEU A 424 -9.41 6.06 -22.37
N GLY A 425 -8.46 6.08 -23.32
CA GLY A 425 -7.19 6.81 -23.20
C GLY A 425 -6.13 6.19 -22.26
N THR A 426 -6.45 5.14 -21.49
CA THR A 426 -5.51 4.57 -20.49
C THR A 426 -4.57 3.49 -21.04
N THR A 427 -4.87 2.94 -22.22
CA THR A 427 -4.06 1.91 -22.89
C THR A 427 -3.89 2.23 -24.38
N PRO A 428 -2.86 1.69 -25.06
CA PRO A 428 -2.70 1.87 -26.50
C PRO A 428 -3.89 1.36 -27.32
N SER A 429 -4.59 0.31 -26.86
CA SER A 429 -5.75 -0.27 -27.57
C SER A 429 -7.05 0.49 -27.30
N SER A 430 -7.05 1.45 -26.37
CA SER A 430 -8.20 2.29 -26.03
C SER A 430 -7.95 3.78 -26.30
N SER A 431 -6.98 4.12 -27.17
CA SER A 431 -6.58 5.52 -27.44
C SER A 431 -7.35 6.17 -28.60
N THR A 432 -7.80 5.37 -29.57
CA THR A 432 -8.55 5.84 -30.75
C THR A 432 -9.84 5.06 -30.90
N VAL A 433 -10.79 5.60 -31.68
CA VAL A 433 -12.06 4.93 -31.99
C VAL A 433 -11.81 3.55 -32.60
N TYR A 434 -10.95 3.50 -33.64
CA TYR A 434 -10.62 2.27 -34.35
C TYR A 434 -10.13 1.16 -33.40
N LYS A 435 -9.12 1.47 -32.58
CA LYS A 435 -8.51 0.48 -31.68
C LYS A 435 -9.50 0.03 -30.60
N THR A 436 -10.31 0.95 -30.11
CA THR A 436 -11.34 0.67 -29.10
C THR A 436 -12.38 -0.31 -29.64
N ILE A 437 -12.93 -0.05 -30.83
CA ILE A 437 -13.91 -0.95 -31.47
C ILE A 437 -13.27 -2.31 -31.78
N LEU A 438 -12.04 -2.33 -32.29
CA LEU A 438 -11.30 -3.57 -32.55
C LEU A 438 -11.12 -4.40 -31.27
N SER A 439 -10.61 -3.79 -30.19
CA SER A 439 -10.41 -4.43 -28.88
C SER A 439 -11.72 -5.00 -28.30
N ILE A 440 -12.83 -4.27 -28.42
CA ILE A 440 -14.15 -4.74 -27.97
C ILE A 440 -14.64 -5.90 -28.84
N SER A 441 -14.49 -5.80 -30.15
CA SER A 441 -14.90 -6.83 -31.12
C SER A 441 -14.13 -8.14 -30.92
N GLU A 442 -12.82 -8.06 -30.72
CA GLU A 442 -11.96 -9.21 -30.38
C GLU A 442 -12.37 -9.83 -29.05
N HIS A 443 -12.73 -8.99 -28.05
CA HIS A 443 -13.19 -9.46 -26.76
C HIS A 443 -14.51 -10.25 -26.86
N ILE A 444 -15.48 -9.71 -27.61
CA ILE A 444 -16.76 -10.39 -27.89
C ILE A 444 -16.52 -11.70 -28.63
N CYS A 445 -15.67 -11.69 -29.66
CA CYS A 445 -15.30 -12.91 -30.39
C CYS A 445 -14.72 -13.96 -29.47
N LYS A 446 -13.85 -13.56 -28.55
CA LYS A 446 -13.25 -14.50 -27.60
C LYS A 446 -14.25 -15.04 -26.58
N LEU A 447 -15.20 -14.23 -26.15
CA LEU A 447 -16.23 -14.62 -25.18
C LEU A 447 -17.23 -15.63 -25.74
N TYR A 448 -17.69 -15.40 -26.98
CA TYR A 448 -18.75 -16.18 -27.62
C TYR A 448 -18.24 -17.12 -28.72
N ASN A 449 -16.92 -17.31 -28.80
CA ASN A 449 -16.26 -18.16 -29.79
C ASN A 449 -16.65 -17.81 -31.25
N LEU A 450 -16.73 -16.51 -31.54
CA LEU A 450 -17.00 -15.99 -32.88
C LEU A 450 -15.70 -15.67 -33.62
N SER A 451 -15.80 -15.50 -34.92
CA SER A 451 -14.73 -15.01 -35.79
C SER A 451 -15.09 -13.64 -36.35
N MET A 452 -14.12 -12.75 -36.44
CA MET A 452 -14.26 -11.44 -37.10
C MET A 452 -13.20 -11.25 -38.19
N GLN A 453 -13.45 -10.29 -39.08
CA GLN A 453 -12.47 -9.79 -40.04
C GLN A 453 -11.89 -8.47 -39.53
N ILE A 454 -10.61 -8.22 -39.80
CA ILE A 454 -9.99 -6.94 -39.45
C ILE A 454 -10.11 -6.02 -40.66
N TYR A 455 -10.92 -4.97 -40.53
CA TYR A 455 -11.05 -3.92 -41.53
C TYR A 455 -10.19 -2.72 -41.15
N PRO A 456 -9.60 -1.97 -42.10
CA PRO A 456 -8.81 -0.78 -41.81
C PRO A 456 -9.66 0.46 -41.47
N ASP A 457 -10.98 0.37 -41.67
CA ASP A 457 -11.91 1.49 -41.51
C ASP A 457 -12.85 1.32 -40.30
N VAL A 458 -13.13 2.45 -39.63
CA VAL A 458 -13.97 2.51 -38.44
C VAL A 458 -15.43 2.15 -38.75
N GLN A 459 -15.98 2.59 -39.90
CA GLN A 459 -17.37 2.32 -40.23
C GLN A 459 -17.60 0.84 -40.52
N GLN A 460 -16.65 0.19 -41.19
CA GLN A 460 -16.70 -1.25 -41.44
C GLN A 460 -16.64 -2.05 -40.13
N LEU A 461 -15.72 -1.71 -39.22
CA LEU A 461 -15.64 -2.35 -37.89
C LEU A 461 -16.92 -2.12 -37.08
N ARG A 462 -17.46 -0.90 -37.09
CA ARG A 462 -18.73 -0.56 -36.43
C ARG A 462 -19.88 -1.38 -37.00
N HIS A 463 -19.96 -1.51 -38.33
CA HIS A 463 -21.01 -2.28 -38.99
C HIS A 463 -20.92 -3.77 -38.65
N GLN A 464 -19.72 -4.35 -38.64
CA GLN A 464 -19.51 -5.74 -38.22
C GLN A 464 -19.86 -5.94 -36.73
N LEU A 465 -19.45 -5.03 -35.85
CA LEU A 465 -19.83 -5.06 -34.44
C LEU A 465 -21.35 -5.10 -34.29
N GLN A 466 -22.05 -4.19 -34.98
CA GLN A 466 -23.51 -4.09 -34.92
C GLN A 466 -24.23 -5.30 -35.53
N SER A 467 -23.86 -5.71 -36.75
CA SER A 467 -24.67 -6.60 -37.57
C SER A 467 -24.26 -8.07 -37.45
N ASP A 468 -22.98 -8.34 -37.16
CA ASP A 468 -22.44 -9.71 -37.11
C ASP A 468 -22.13 -10.18 -35.68
N LEU A 469 -21.58 -9.32 -34.82
CA LEU A 469 -21.09 -9.75 -33.51
C LEU A 469 -22.17 -9.65 -32.44
N LEU A 470 -22.78 -8.47 -32.27
CA LEU A 470 -23.77 -8.24 -31.22
C LEU A 470 -25.06 -9.06 -31.43
N THR A 471 -25.47 -9.27 -32.69
CA THR A 471 -26.67 -10.06 -33.03
C THR A 471 -26.51 -11.56 -32.80
N ARG A 472 -25.27 -12.06 -32.71
CA ARG A 472 -24.95 -13.48 -32.47
C ARG A 472 -24.76 -13.82 -31.00
N ILE A 473 -24.91 -12.85 -30.09
CA ILE A 473 -24.91 -13.12 -28.66
C ILE A 473 -26.17 -13.92 -28.32
N PRO A 474 -26.05 -15.08 -27.66
CA PRO A 474 -27.20 -15.91 -27.32
C PRO A 474 -28.24 -15.14 -26.51
N SER A 475 -29.53 -15.36 -26.79
CA SER A 475 -30.64 -14.62 -26.18
C SER A 475 -30.77 -14.79 -24.66
N GLU A 476 -30.22 -15.89 -24.14
CA GLU A 476 -30.16 -16.24 -22.73
C GLU A 476 -28.94 -15.65 -21.99
N GLU A 477 -28.00 -15.06 -22.74
CA GLU A 477 -26.83 -14.37 -22.20
C GLU A 477 -26.96 -12.85 -22.38
N TYR A 478 -26.53 -12.11 -21.36
CA TYR A 478 -26.49 -10.66 -21.35
C TYR A 478 -25.06 -10.14 -21.46
N LEU A 479 -24.87 -9.08 -22.25
CA LEU A 479 -23.59 -8.38 -22.37
C LEU A 479 -23.73 -6.93 -21.95
N ILE A 480 -22.85 -6.47 -21.05
CA ILE A 480 -22.76 -5.04 -20.69
C ILE A 480 -21.43 -4.47 -21.14
N ILE A 481 -21.49 -3.39 -21.91
CA ILE A 481 -20.32 -2.65 -22.39
C ILE A 481 -20.27 -1.31 -21.66
N LEU A 482 -19.23 -1.07 -20.88
CA LEU A 482 -18.98 0.20 -20.18
C LEU A 482 -17.75 0.88 -20.77
N LEU A 483 -17.93 2.10 -21.29
CA LEU A 483 -16.86 2.91 -21.88
C LEU A 483 -16.74 4.20 -21.06
N ASP A 484 -15.66 4.30 -20.29
CA ASP A 484 -15.42 5.48 -19.46
C ASP A 484 -14.60 6.53 -20.21
N SER A 485 -15.05 7.79 -20.11
CA SER A 485 -14.37 9.01 -20.54
C SER A 485 -14.11 9.07 -22.05
N ILE A 486 -15.17 9.16 -22.87
CA ILE A 486 -15.07 9.37 -24.33
C ILE A 486 -14.21 10.59 -24.66
N ASP A 487 -14.20 11.60 -23.81
CA ASP A 487 -13.36 12.79 -23.93
C ASP A 487 -11.84 12.52 -23.93
N GLN A 488 -11.38 11.33 -23.50
CA GLN A 488 -9.98 10.91 -23.53
C GLN A 488 -9.55 10.24 -24.84
N LEU A 489 -10.48 10.00 -25.77
CA LEU A 489 -10.14 9.57 -27.13
C LEU A 489 -9.65 10.77 -27.97
N GLU A 490 -9.02 10.45 -29.09
CA GLU A 490 -8.66 11.44 -30.12
C GLU A 490 -9.89 12.21 -30.64
N VAL A 491 -9.65 13.40 -31.19
CA VAL A 491 -10.70 14.38 -31.54
C VAL A 491 -11.71 13.83 -32.56
N ASP A 492 -11.30 12.88 -33.39
CA ASP A 492 -12.16 12.16 -34.35
C ASP A 492 -13.27 11.33 -33.68
N ALA A 493 -13.17 11.06 -32.37
CA ALA A 493 -14.22 10.39 -31.61
C ALA A 493 -15.39 11.29 -31.20
N TYR A 494 -15.24 12.62 -31.26
CA TYR A 494 -16.13 13.55 -30.55
C TYR A 494 -17.50 13.72 -31.22
N ASP A 495 -17.60 13.40 -32.52
CA ASP A 495 -18.89 13.36 -33.22
C ASP A 495 -19.81 12.22 -32.74
N CYS A 496 -19.24 11.24 -32.01
CA CYS A 496 -19.91 10.05 -31.47
C CYS A 496 -20.61 9.16 -32.51
N GLN A 497 -20.43 9.38 -33.82
CA GLN A 497 -21.10 8.60 -34.87
C GLN A 497 -20.68 7.13 -34.88
N TRP A 498 -19.51 6.86 -34.32
CA TRP A 498 -18.99 5.51 -34.12
C TRP A 498 -19.78 4.69 -33.09
N LEU A 499 -20.49 5.33 -32.17
CA LEU A 499 -21.36 4.67 -31.19
C LEU A 499 -22.69 4.23 -31.86
N LEU A 500 -23.28 3.15 -31.36
CA LEU A 500 -24.56 2.64 -31.86
C LEU A 500 -25.73 3.37 -31.18
N GLU A 501 -26.77 3.67 -31.95
CA GLU A 501 -28.02 4.25 -31.45
C GLU A 501 -28.88 3.21 -30.74
N LEU A 502 -28.88 1.97 -31.24
CA LEU A 502 -29.65 0.85 -30.72
C LEU A 502 -28.77 -0.39 -30.60
N PHE A 503 -28.86 -1.06 -29.46
CA PHE A 503 -28.25 -2.36 -29.17
C PHE A 503 -29.30 -3.47 -29.17
N PRO A 504 -28.92 -4.75 -29.37
CA PRO A 504 -29.83 -5.87 -29.10
C PRO A 504 -30.38 -5.84 -27.67
N THR A 505 -31.56 -6.42 -27.44
CA THR A 505 -32.26 -6.34 -26.14
C THR A 505 -31.46 -6.93 -24.97
N ASN A 506 -30.63 -7.94 -25.24
CA ASN A 506 -29.72 -8.58 -24.29
C ASN A 506 -28.34 -7.88 -24.18
N VAL A 507 -28.15 -6.73 -24.82
CA VAL A 507 -26.91 -5.95 -24.76
C VAL A 507 -27.18 -4.54 -24.23
N LYS A 508 -26.45 -4.13 -23.19
CA LYS A 508 -26.50 -2.78 -22.62
C LYS A 508 -25.19 -2.05 -22.85
N CYS A 509 -25.25 -0.74 -23.13
CA CYS A 509 -24.08 0.10 -23.29
C CYS A 509 -24.16 1.34 -22.39
N ILE A 510 -23.12 1.58 -21.61
CA ILE A 510 -23.02 2.74 -20.72
C ILE A 510 -21.75 3.50 -21.11
N VAL A 511 -21.88 4.80 -21.40
CA VAL A 511 -20.77 5.67 -21.75
C VAL A 511 -20.66 6.82 -20.76
N SER A 512 -19.44 7.30 -20.48
CA SER A 512 -19.25 8.51 -19.68
C SER A 512 -18.53 9.64 -20.44
N THR A 513 -18.86 10.89 -20.10
CA THR A 513 -18.26 12.09 -20.71
C THR A 513 -18.25 13.28 -19.76
N LEU A 514 -17.39 14.25 -20.04
CA LEU A 514 -17.51 15.61 -19.53
C LEU A 514 -18.65 16.40 -20.23
N PRO A 515 -19.37 17.28 -19.51
CA PRO A 515 -20.49 18.03 -20.09
C PRO A 515 -20.08 19.13 -21.07
N GLY A 516 -18.88 19.71 -20.91
CA GLY A 516 -18.41 20.86 -21.69
C GLY A 516 -17.28 20.56 -22.67
N HIS A 517 -16.92 19.29 -22.87
CA HIS A 517 -15.77 18.92 -23.70
C HIS A 517 -16.20 18.51 -25.12
N GLY A 518 -15.63 19.14 -26.14
CA GLY A 518 -15.72 18.67 -27.53
C GLY A 518 -17.12 18.54 -28.14
N ASN A 519 -18.16 19.16 -27.55
CA ASN A 519 -19.57 18.93 -27.87
C ASN A 519 -20.05 17.47 -27.74
N ILE A 520 -19.29 16.62 -27.06
CA ILE A 520 -19.54 15.17 -26.95
C ILE A 520 -20.92 14.90 -26.33
N LEU A 521 -21.23 15.53 -25.20
CA LEU A 521 -22.53 15.34 -24.53
C LEU A 521 -23.70 15.74 -25.43
N SER A 522 -23.56 16.81 -26.22
CA SER A 522 -24.59 17.24 -27.18
C SER A 522 -24.78 16.22 -28.29
N ASN A 523 -23.70 15.62 -28.79
CA ASN A 523 -23.77 14.56 -29.81
C ASN A 523 -24.37 13.27 -29.24
N LEU A 524 -23.97 12.84 -28.05
CA LEU A 524 -24.56 11.70 -27.35
C LEU A 524 -26.06 11.90 -27.09
N LYS A 525 -26.48 13.11 -26.71
CA LYS A 525 -27.90 13.46 -26.56
C LYS A 525 -28.69 13.27 -27.86
N ARG A 526 -28.10 13.54 -29.03
CA ARG A 526 -28.74 13.25 -30.34
C ARG A 526 -28.90 11.75 -30.58
N ILE A 527 -27.87 10.96 -30.25
CA ILE A 527 -27.89 9.48 -30.40
C ILE A 527 -29.04 8.85 -29.60
N ILE A 528 -29.32 9.34 -28.39
CA ILE A 528 -30.43 8.83 -27.57
C ILE A 528 -31.79 9.46 -27.89
N SER A 529 -31.86 10.32 -28.93
CA SER A 529 -33.04 11.11 -29.30
C SER A 529 -33.58 11.99 -28.15
N TYR A 530 -32.67 12.62 -27.39
CA TYR A 530 -33.03 13.50 -26.27
C TYR A 530 -33.88 14.69 -26.75
N ASN A 531 -35.04 14.87 -26.11
CA ASN A 531 -35.92 15.99 -26.36
C ASN A 531 -36.08 16.83 -25.08
N SER A 532 -35.63 18.09 -25.12
CA SER A 532 -35.74 19.02 -23.98
C SER A 532 -37.18 19.30 -23.54
N SER A 533 -38.16 19.09 -24.43
CA SER A 533 -39.59 19.25 -24.12
C SER A 533 -40.21 18.02 -23.45
N LEU A 534 -39.56 16.85 -23.54
CA LEU A 534 -40.00 15.58 -22.93
C LEU A 534 -38.83 14.91 -22.19
N PRO A 535 -38.25 15.56 -21.17
CA PRO A 535 -37.04 15.06 -20.51
C PRO A 535 -37.26 13.69 -19.85
N ASN A 536 -38.48 13.41 -19.37
CA ASN A 536 -38.85 12.16 -18.69
C ASN A 536 -38.64 10.91 -19.56
N ASP A 537 -38.69 11.02 -20.90
CA ASP A 537 -38.49 9.88 -21.82
C ASP A 537 -37.03 9.40 -21.90
N THR A 538 -36.12 10.17 -21.33
CA THR A 538 -34.67 9.92 -21.36
C THR A 538 -33.99 10.05 -20.00
N GLU A 539 -34.71 10.42 -18.94
CA GLU A 539 -34.15 10.59 -17.61
C GLU A 539 -33.50 9.30 -17.07
N HIS A 540 -34.03 8.13 -17.45
CA HIS A 540 -33.47 6.83 -17.06
C HIS A 540 -32.21 6.43 -17.85
N ILE A 541 -31.89 7.11 -18.95
CA ILE A 541 -30.68 6.89 -19.77
C ILE A 541 -29.73 8.09 -19.80
N LEU A 542 -30.06 9.19 -19.13
CA LEU A 542 -29.21 10.36 -18.99
C LEU A 542 -28.93 10.62 -17.51
N VAL A 543 -27.84 10.04 -17.02
CA VAL A 543 -27.50 10.01 -15.59
C VAL A 543 -26.44 11.05 -15.26
N SER A 544 -26.81 12.03 -14.44
CA SER A 544 -25.84 13.00 -13.91
C SER A 544 -25.11 12.46 -12.68
N VAL A 545 -23.82 12.79 -12.56
CA VAL A 545 -23.01 12.56 -11.36
C VAL A 545 -22.68 13.94 -10.77
N PRO A 546 -23.47 14.45 -9.82
CA PRO A 546 -23.26 15.77 -9.23
C PRO A 546 -22.04 15.78 -8.31
N PRO A 547 -21.51 16.94 -7.87
CA PRO A 547 -20.63 17.03 -6.71
C PRO A 547 -21.26 16.39 -5.45
N PHE A 548 -20.48 16.18 -4.39
CA PHE A 548 -21.03 15.71 -3.12
C PHE A 548 -21.77 16.83 -2.39
N GLU A 549 -22.78 16.47 -1.61
CA GLU A 549 -23.46 17.39 -0.69
C GLU A 549 -22.80 17.32 0.69
N VAL A 550 -22.80 18.43 1.43
CA VAL A 550 -22.24 18.51 2.81
C VAL A 550 -22.82 17.41 3.71
N SER A 551 -24.11 17.11 3.57
CA SER A 551 -24.84 16.06 4.30
C SER A 551 -24.24 14.66 4.11
N THR A 552 -23.63 14.40 2.96
CA THR A 552 -23.07 13.09 2.59
C THR A 552 -21.59 12.93 2.93
N VAL A 553 -20.87 14.04 3.17
CA VAL A 553 -19.43 14.02 3.49
C VAL A 553 -19.14 13.19 4.74
N ASP A 554 -19.90 13.39 5.81
CA ASP A 554 -19.67 12.74 7.11
C ASP A 554 -19.79 11.21 7.00
N ILE A 555 -20.72 10.73 6.15
CA ILE A 555 -20.89 9.30 5.85
C ILE A 555 -19.66 8.76 5.13
N VAL A 556 -19.21 9.46 4.07
CA VAL A 556 -18.05 9.04 3.27
C VAL A 556 -16.78 9.01 4.12
N TYR A 557 -16.53 10.03 4.93
CA TYR A 557 -15.36 10.05 5.82
C TYR A 557 -15.44 9.01 6.92
N THR A 558 -16.61 8.75 7.49
CA THR A 558 -16.77 7.68 8.48
C THR A 558 -16.37 6.34 7.88
N ASP A 559 -16.84 6.01 6.69
CA ASP A 559 -16.46 4.77 6.01
C ASP A 559 -14.95 4.70 5.73
N TRP A 560 -14.35 5.78 5.24
CA TRP A 560 -12.91 5.83 4.95
C TRP A 560 -12.05 5.71 6.21
N LEU A 561 -12.47 6.32 7.32
CA LEU A 561 -11.78 6.28 8.60
C LEU A 561 -11.85 4.87 9.23
N ILE A 562 -12.99 4.18 9.11
CA ILE A 562 -13.12 2.78 9.55
C ILE A 562 -12.08 1.89 8.86
N MET A 563 -11.86 2.07 7.56
CA MET A 563 -10.83 1.31 6.82
C MET A 563 -9.40 1.58 7.30
N LYS A 564 -9.16 2.72 7.96
CA LYS A 564 -7.89 3.09 8.57
C LYS A 564 -7.82 2.80 10.06
N GLN A 565 -8.83 2.16 10.65
CA GLN A 565 -8.93 1.98 12.09
C GLN A 565 -8.87 3.33 12.84
N ARG A 566 -9.55 4.34 12.28
CA ARG A 566 -9.62 5.70 12.81
C ARG A 566 -11.07 6.15 12.98
N SER A 567 -11.26 7.20 13.77
CA SER A 567 -12.51 7.95 13.92
C SER A 567 -12.22 9.43 14.15
N LEU A 568 -13.28 10.24 14.24
CA LEU A 568 -13.20 11.66 14.61
C LEU A 568 -14.21 11.96 15.72
N ASN A 569 -13.82 12.87 16.61
CA ASN A 569 -14.70 13.38 17.67
C ASN A 569 -15.74 14.38 17.09
N ASN A 570 -16.67 14.84 17.93
CA ASN A 570 -17.75 15.74 17.50
C ASN A 570 -17.26 17.12 17.06
N GLU A 571 -16.20 17.65 17.68
CA GLU A 571 -15.64 18.97 17.36
C GLU A 571 -14.96 18.94 16.00
N GLN A 572 -14.13 17.92 15.75
CA GLN A 572 -13.46 17.68 14.47
C GLN A 572 -14.46 17.44 13.33
N ARG A 573 -15.53 16.66 13.59
CA ARG A 573 -16.62 16.48 12.60
C ARG A 573 -17.33 17.78 12.29
N THR A 574 -17.54 18.65 13.28
CA THR A 574 -18.17 19.95 13.10
C THR A 574 -17.28 20.86 12.25
N PHE A 575 -15.98 20.94 12.56
CA PHE A 575 -15.00 21.67 11.77
C PHE A 575 -15.00 21.24 10.29
N ILE A 576 -15.01 19.93 10.03
CA ILE A 576 -15.06 19.42 8.66
C ILE A 576 -16.34 19.82 7.94
N ARG A 577 -17.51 19.77 8.61
CA ARG A 577 -18.78 20.18 7.99
C ARG A 577 -18.77 21.66 7.63
N GLU A 578 -18.23 22.51 8.51
CA GLU A 578 -18.07 23.94 8.25
C GLU A 578 -17.14 24.19 7.06
N LEU A 579 -15.94 23.57 7.07
CA LEU A 579 -14.97 23.65 5.97
C LEU A 579 -15.57 23.24 4.62
N MET A 580 -16.39 22.19 4.61
CA MET A 580 -17.04 21.70 3.40
C MET A 580 -18.22 22.58 2.97
N GLY A 581 -18.90 23.23 3.92
CA GLY A 581 -19.98 24.18 3.65
C GLY A 581 -19.51 25.46 2.97
N GLU A 582 -18.24 25.84 3.13
CA GLU A 582 -17.63 26.98 2.43
C GLU A 582 -17.27 26.69 0.97
N GLN A 583 -17.23 25.41 0.56
CA GLN A 583 -16.83 25.03 -0.79
C GLN A 583 -17.98 25.21 -1.78
N THR A 584 -17.68 25.80 -2.95
CA THR A 584 -18.65 25.90 -4.05
C THR A 584 -19.03 24.54 -4.63
N GLU A 585 -18.07 23.61 -4.72
CA GLU A 585 -18.28 22.23 -5.14
C GLU A 585 -17.41 21.28 -4.30
N ILE A 586 -18.02 20.23 -3.75
CA ILE A 586 -17.30 19.21 -2.98
C ILE A 586 -16.93 18.05 -3.90
N LEU A 587 -15.71 18.09 -4.42
CA LEU A 587 -15.18 17.06 -5.31
C LEU A 587 -14.52 15.91 -4.53
N PRO A 588 -14.70 14.65 -4.94
CA PRO A 588 -14.08 13.49 -4.27
C PRO A 588 -12.54 13.59 -4.14
N LEU A 589 -11.85 14.23 -5.09
CA LEU A 589 -10.40 14.42 -5.00
C LEU A 589 -10.02 15.37 -3.85
N TYR A 590 -10.75 16.48 -3.71
CA TYR A 590 -10.56 17.41 -2.59
C TYR A 590 -10.85 16.70 -1.26
N MET A 591 -11.95 15.95 -1.19
CA MET A 591 -12.27 15.12 -0.03
C MET A 591 -11.14 14.15 0.30
N LYS A 592 -10.51 13.52 -0.72
CA LYS A 592 -9.42 12.58 -0.51
C LYS A 592 -8.17 13.24 0.09
N LEU A 593 -7.82 14.46 -0.35
CA LEU A 593 -6.71 15.22 0.21
C LEU A 593 -6.95 15.57 1.68
N ILE A 594 -8.16 16.04 2.00
CA ILE A 594 -8.55 16.32 3.39
C ILE A 594 -8.55 15.03 4.22
N PHE A 595 -9.05 13.92 3.66
CA PHE A 595 -9.02 12.63 4.34
C PHE A 595 -7.61 12.19 4.73
N ASP A 596 -6.63 12.37 3.85
CA ASP A 596 -5.25 11.99 4.14
C ASP A 596 -4.69 12.79 5.33
N ILE A 597 -5.12 14.05 5.50
CA ILE A 597 -4.77 14.90 6.65
C ILE A 597 -5.52 14.47 7.92
N ILE A 598 -6.85 14.39 7.88
CA ILE A 598 -7.66 14.07 9.08
C ILE A 598 -7.41 12.66 9.59
N SER A 599 -6.94 11.74 8.72
CA SER A 599 -6.61 10.37 9.12
C SER A 599 -5.47 10.30 10.13
N SER A 600 -4.63 11.35 10.22
CA SER A 600 -3.56 11.46 11.22
C SER A 600 -3.94 12.30 12.44
N TRP A 601 -5.15 12.86 12.53
CA TRP A 601 -5.57 13.69 13.67
C TRP A 601 -5.88 12.88 14.91
N HIS A 602 -5.24 13.21 16.03
CA HIS A 602 -5.56 12.66 17.34
C HIS A 602 -6.84 13.27 17.88
N SER A 603 -7.47 12.63 18.86
CA SER A 603 -8.71 13.14 19.48
C SER A 603 -8.56 14.47 20.23
N TYR A 604 -7.33 14.96 20.38
CA TYR A 604 -6.96 16.19 21.08
C TYR A 604 -6.32 17.24 20.15
N ASP A 605 -6.25 16.95 18.85
CA ASP A 605 -5.99 17.95 17.81
C ASP A 605 -7.28 18.69 17.48
#